data_AF-A0A3S1MYH1-F1
#
_entry.id   AF-A0A3S1MYH1-F1
#
_cell.length_a   1.000
_cell.length_b   1.000
_cell.length_c   1.000
_cell.angle_alpha   90.00
_cell.angle_beta   90.00
_cell.angle_gamma   90.00
#
_symmetry.space_group_name_H-M   'P 1'
#
loop_
_entity.id
_entity.type
_entity.pdbx_description
1 polymer ?
#
loop_
_entity_poly.entity_id
_entity_poly.type
_entity_poly.pdbx_seq_one_letter_code
_entity_poly.pdbx_strand_id
1 'polypeptide(L)'
;MTMLRAILAAALFAVLPASFAWAETPDAAKSMFEAKSVAERNTALSTLEAAAAKDPASAYAAGAGEFFTALELLAGGLHRHGFESPKSFMLPLMQLPVPDNPNPQPLTYEEFRAILVTFRDRLEKSAATLGSVPKDADIGMVVDLTRAGIDLNEDGTIAPDESFAAIMASLSRGGIDTSDAAPSLTFRFDRADGFWLQGYAEFLMAQADFWLAHDFRNAFDGSFHMLFPRAKLPLQDTLVPLDGGMSGNMFASEWRFADFISLVHLVNWPVI
;
A
#
# COMPACT_ATOMS: atom_id res chain seq x y z
N MET A 1 57.98 4.15 -59.21
CA MET A 1 57.10 5.08 -58.47
C MET A 1 56.54 4.35 -57.26
N THR A 2 56.95 4.78 -56.06
CA THR A 2 56.15 4.86 -54.81
C THR A 2 55.22 3.69 -54.45
N MET A 3 55.20 3.08 -53.26
CA MET A 3 55.84 3.30 -51.97
C MET A 3 55.40 2.14 -51.04
N LEU A 4 56.34 1.69 -50.20
CA LEU A 4 56.21 1.34 -48.77
C LEU A 4 55.06 0.47 -48.19
N ARG A 5 55.51 -0.62 -47.52
CA ARG A 5 55.24 -1.02 -46.10
C ARG A 5 53.79 -1.39 -45.70
N ALA A 6 53.47 -2.65 -45.44
CA ALA A 6 53.81 -3.48 -44.27
C ALA A 6 52.88 -3.30 -43.05
N ILE A 7 52.60 -4.45 -42.41
CA ILE A 7 52.28 -4.69 -40.99
C ILE A 7 50.81 -5.06 -40.68
N LEU A 8 50.65 -6.35 -40.30
CA LEU A 8 49.62 -6.87 -39.40
C LEU A 8 49.51 -6.00 -38.13
N ALA A 9 48.32 -5.49 -37.82
CA ALA A 9 47.93 -5.14 -36.45
C ALA A 9 46.41 -5.37 -36.37
N ALA A 10 45.94 -6.48 -35.79
CA ALA A 10 45.73 -6.59 -34.35
C ALA A 10 44.99 -5.36 -33.77
N ALA A 11 43.83 -5.00 -34.32
CA ALA A 11 42.84 -4.23 -33.58
C ALA A 11 41.99 -5.22 -32.78
N LEU A 12 42.57 -5.60 -31.65
CA LEU A 12 41.91 -6.13 -30.47
C LEU A 12 40.66 -5.26 -30.22
N PHE A 13 39.48 -5.73 -30.64
CA PHE A 13 38.23 -5.24 -30.05
C PHE A 13 38.28 -5.76 -28.62
N ALA A 14 38.83 -4.92 -27.74
CA ALA A 14 38.60 -5.02 -26.32
C ALA A 14 37.09 -4.91 -26.14
N VAL A 15 36.42 -6.06 -26.16
CA VAL A 15 35.22 -6.29 -25.36
C VAL A 15 35.73 -6.18 -23.93
N LEU A 16 35.92 -4.93 -23.47
CA LEU A 16 35.81 -4.64 -22.06
C LEU A 16 34.49 -5.29 -21.66
N PRO A 17 34.45 -6.26 -20.73
CA PRO A 17 33.23 -6.44 -20.00
C PRO A 17 32.96 -5.06 -19.42
N ALA A 18 31.98 -4.35 -19.98
CA ALA A 18 31.28 -3.35 -19.20
C ALA A 18 30.75 -4.18 -18.03
N SER A 19 31.51 -4.22 -16.95
CA SER A 19 30.98 -4.52 -15.64
C SER A 19 29.97 -3.41 -15.43
N PHE A 20 28.76 -3.62 -15.94
CA PHE A 20 27.59 -2.99 -15.37
C PHE A 20 27.70 -3.42 -13.91
N ALA A 21 28.12 -2.50 -13.04
CA ALA A 21 27.93 -2.69 -11.63
C ALA A 21 26.42 -2.61 -11.47
N TRP A 22 25.74 -3.75 -11.43
CA TRP A 22 24.31 -3.77 -11.21
C TRP A 22 24.09 -3.14 -9.84
N ALA A 23 23.26 -2.10 -9.76
CA ALA A 23 22.89 -1.53 -8.47
C ALA A 23 22.45 -2.65 -7.51
N GLU A 24 23.21 -2.80 -6.43
CA GLU A 24 22.99 -3.78 -5.38
C GLU A 24 21.88 -3.27 -4.46
N THR A 25 20.99 -4.17 -4.04
CA THR A 25 19.94 -3.83 -3.07
C THR A 25 20.60 -3.54 -1.71
N PRO A 26 20.37 -2.36 -1.09
CA PRO A 26 20.92 -2.07 0.24
C PRO A 26 20.47 -3.12 1.26
N ASP A 27 21.36 -3.54 2.16
CA ASP A 27 21.03 -4.53 3.20
C ASP A 27 19.82 -4.11 4.04
N ALA A 28 19.74 -2.81 4.38
CA ALA A 28 18.60 -2.26 5.10
C ALA A 28 17.28 -2.34 4.30
N ALA A 29 17.32 -2.29 2.96
CA ALA A 29 16.13 -2.48 2.14
C ALA A 29 15.65 -3.93 2.21
N LYS A 30 16.58 -4.89 2.17
CA LYS A 30 16.25 -6.30 2.37
C LYS A 30 15.69 -6.55 3.77
N SER A 31 16.31 -6.01 4.82
CA SER A 31 15.80 -6.10 6.19
C SER A 31 14.40 -5.48 6.34
N MET A 32 14.12 -4.37 5.66
CA MET A 32 12.80 -3.74 5.69
C MET A 32 11.73 -4.61 5.01
N PHE A 33 12.01 -5.10 3.79
CA PHE A 33 11.04 -5.91 3.04
C PHE A 33 10.90 -7.34 3.55
N GLU A 34 11.85 -7.87 4.31
CA GLU A 34 11.76 -9.22 4.89
C GLU A 34 11.48 -9.20 6.40
N ALA A 35 11.18 -8.03 6.97
CA ALA A 35 10.91 -7.85 8.39
C ALA A 35 9.72 -8.68 8.85
N LYS A 36 9.82 -9.28 10.04
CA LYS A 36 8.72 -10.04 10.65
C LYS A 36 7.94 -9.25 11.70
N SER A 37 8.37 -8.03 11.98
CA SER A 37 7.72 -7.14 12.93
C SER A 37 7.77 -5.70 12.44
N VAL A 38 6.77 -4.91 12.84
CA VAL A 38 6.70 -3.47 12.56
C VAL A 38 7.92 -2.75 13.13
N ALA A 39 8.40 -3.15 14.31
CA ALA A 39 9.57 -2.55 14.94
C ALA A 39 10.87 -2.77 14.14
N GLU A 40 11.08 -3.98 13.63
CA GLU A 40 12.22 -4.31 12.76
C GLU A 40 12.16 -3.52 11.46
N ARG A 41 10.99 -3.50 10.80
CA ARG A 41 10.78 -2.74 9.57
C ARG A 41 11.05 -1.26 9.79
N ASN A 42 10.51 -0.66 10.85
CA ASN A 42 10.67 0.77 11.13
C ASN A 42 12.13 1.14 11.44
N THR A 43 12.89 0.23 12.07
CA THR A 43 14.33 0.41 12.29
C THR A 43 15.11 0.42 10.97
N ALA A 44 14.79 -0.53 10.08
CA ALA A 44 15.39 -0.61 8.75
C ALA A 44 15.02 0.60 7.89
N LEU A 45 13.75 1.03 7.94
CA LEU A 45 13.26 2.23 7.25
C LEU A 45 14.00 3.48 7.71
N SER A 46 14.13 3.69 9.03
CA SER A 46 14.88 4.83 9.57
C SER A 46 16.36 4.84 9.13
N THR A 47 16.96 3.66 8.98
CA THR A 47 18.33 3.52 8.44
C THR A 47 18.40 3.96 6.97
N LEU A 48 17.42 3.58 6.15
CA LEU A 48 17.33 3.97 4.74
C LEU A 48 17.09 5.48 4.59
N GLU A 49 16.21 6.06 5.41
CA GLU A 49 15.94 7.49 5.42
C GLU A 49 17.18 8.33 5.76
N ALA A 50 17.98 7.88 6.73
CA ALA A 50 19.23 8.53 7.08
C ALA A 50 20.27 8.49 5.95
N ALA A 51 20.22 7.44 5.11
CA ALA A 51 21.11 7.26 3.96
C ALA A 51 20.58 7.90 2.66
N ALA A 52 19.28 8.21 2.58
CA ALA A 52 18.59 8.63 1.36
C ALA A 52 19.26 9.82 0.64
N ALA A 53 19.80 10.78 1.39
CA ALA A 53 20.46 11.95 0.80
C ALA A 53 21.77 11.63 0.05
N LYS A 54 22.38 10.46 0.30
CA LYS A 54 23.69 10.06 -0.24
C LYS A 54 23.62 8.83 -1.14
N ASP A 55 22.59 8.02 -0.97
CA ASP A 55 22.38 6.79 -1.72
C ASP A 55 20.99 6.77 -2.38
N PRO A 56 20.93 6.89 -3.72
CA PRO A 56 19.68 6.79 -4.48
C PRO A 56 18.90 5.50 -4.23
N ALA A 57 19.58 4.37 -4.00
CA ALA A 57 18.90 3.10 -3.74
C ALA A 57 18.23 3.09 -2.36
N SER A 58 18.88 3.68 -1.36
CA SER A 58 18.28 3.91 -0.04
C SER A 58 17.10 4.89 -0.09
N ALA A 59 17.19 5.98 -0.87
CA ALA A 59 16.06 6.88 -1.08
C ALA A 59 14.87 6.17 -1.76
N TYR A 60 15.14 5.38 -2.79
CA TYR A 60 14.12 4.56 -3.45
C TYR A 60 13.43 3.61 -2.46
N ALA A 61 14.23 2.85 -1.70
CA ALA A 61 13.71 1.89 -0.72
C ALA A 61 12.93 2.58 0.40
N ALA A 62 13.43 3.70 0.94
CA ALA A 62 12.73 4.48 1.95
C ALA A 62 11.38 4.99 1.43
N GLY A 63 11.35 5.55 0.22
CA GLY A 63 10.10 6.00 -0.40
C GLY A 63 9.08 4.88 -0.58
N ALA A 64 9.52 3.70 -1.03
CA ALA A 64 8.66 2.52 -1.11
C ALA A 64 8.21 2.01 0.27
N GLY A 65 9.08 2.01 1.26
CA GLY A 65 8.74 1.64 2.64
C GLY A 65 7.71 2.58 3.28
N GLU A 66 7.84 3.88 3.05
CA GLU A 66 6.87 4.89 3.47
C GLU A 66 5.50 4.67 2.81
N PHE A 67 5.46 4.29 1.52
CA PHE A 67 4.22 3.95 0.81
C PHE A 67 3.48 2.79 1.48
N PHE A 68 4.18 1.68 1.74
CA PHE A 68 3.57 0.53 2.39
C PHE A 68 3.19 0.80 3.84
N THR A 69 3.98 1.62 4.56
CA THR A 69 3.60 2.07 5.90
C THR A 69 2.32 2.92 5.86
N ALA A 70 2.08 3.70 4.80
CA ALA A 70 0.81 4.43 4.67
C ALA A 70 -0.38 3.46 4.58
N LEU A 71 -0.27 2.42 3.75
CA LEU A 71 -1.31 1.39 3.64
C LEU A 71 -1.52 0.64 4.95
N GLU A 72 -0.45 0.36 5.70
CA GLU A 72 -0.53 -0.23 7.04
C GLU A 72 -1.30 0.67 8.01
N LEU A 73 -0.97 1.96 8.08
CA LEU A 73 -1.65 2.91 8.98
C LEU A 73 -3.14 3.03 8.65
N LEU A 74 -3.49 3.00 7.36
CA LEU A 74 -4.88 2.94 6.93
C LEU A 74 -5.53 1.62 7.36
N ALA A 75 -4.92 0.47 7.07
CA ALA A 75 -5.44 -0.85 7.42
C ALA A 75 -5.64 -1.02 8.93
N GLY A 76 -4.65 -0.64 9.75
CA GLY A 76 -4.75 -0.67 11.21
C GLY A 76 -5.83 0.25 11.75
N GLY A 77 -5.95 1.47 11.20
CA GLY A 77 -7.06 2.38 11.53
C GLY A 77 -8.43 1.75 11.22
N LEU A 78 -8.58 1.12 10.06
CA LEU A 78 -9.81 0.40 9.70
C LEU A 78 -10.06 -0.81 10.61
N HIS A 79 -9.03 -1.62 10.89
CA HIS A 79 -9.11 -2.80 11.75
C HIS A 79 -9.53 -2.46 13.17
N ARG A 80 -8.92 -1.44 13.77
CA ARG A 80 -9.19 -1.00 15.15
C ARG A 80 -10.67 -0.68 15.39
N HIS A 81 -11.35 -0.16 14.37
CA HIS A 81 -12.76 0.19 14.41
C HIS A 81 -13.68 -0.87 13.79
N GLY A 82 -13.15 -2.06 13.45
CA GLY A 82 -13.94 -3.20 12.97
C GLY A 82 -14.51 -2.97 11.58
N PHE A 83 -13.70 -2.45 10.67
CA PHE A 83 -14.06 -2.29 9.27
C PHE A 83 -14.40 -3.64 8.63
N GLU A 84 -15.53 -3.70 7.95
CA GLU A 84 -15.96 -4.86 7.18
C GLU A 84 -16.08 -4.46 5.70
N SER A 85 -15.13 -4.90 4.87
CA SER A 85 -15.07 -4.52 3.45
C SER A 85 -16.26 -5.09 2.67
N PRO A 86 -17.10 -4.25 2.04
CA PRO A 86 -18.09 -4.73 1.09
C PRO A 86 -17.36 -5.16 -0.19
N LYS A 87 -17.45 -6.46 -0.53
CA LYS A 87 -16.84 -7.04 -1.76
C LYS A 87 -17.26 -6.38 -3.09
N SER A 88 -18.22 -5.46 -3.04
CA SER A 88 -18.83 -4.79 -4.18
C SER A 88 -18.57 -3.28 -4.21
N PHE A 89 -17.83 -2.74 -3.24
CA PHE A 89 -17.60 -1.31 -3.14
C PHE A 89 -16.57 -0.83 -4.16
N MET A 90 -16.91 0.22 -4.92
CA MET A 90 -16.13 0.68 -6.07
C MET A 90 -14.96 1.62 -5.71
N LEU A 91 -14.76 1.96 -4.43
CA LEU A 91 -13.67 2.85 -4.01
C LEU A 91 -12.41 2.06 -3.65
N PRO A 92 -11.27 2.29 -4.33
CA PRO A 92 -10.03 1.53 -4.12
C PRO A 92 -9.55 1.50 -2.66
N LEU A 93 -9.68 2.61 -1.93
CA LEU A 93 -9.23 2.72 -0.54
C LEU A 93 -9.97 1.79 0.44
N MET A 94 -11.17 1.31 0.08
CA MET A 94 -12.03 0.50 0.96
C MET A 94 -12.04 -0.99 0.58
N GLN A 95 -11.15 -1.40 -0.31
CA GLN A 95 -11.02 -2.79 -0.75
C GLN A 95 -9.90 -3.56 -0.03
N LEU A 96 -9.18 -2.93 0.90
CA LEU A 96 -8.14 -3.62 1.66
C LEU A 96 -8.75 -4.82 2.43
N PRO A 97 -8.15 -6.02 2.34
CA PRO A 97 -8.63 -7.22 3.01
C PRO A 97 -8.26 -7.18 4.49
N VAL A 98 -8.86 -6.25 5.24
CA VAL A 98 -8.60 -6.06 6.66
C VAL A 98 -9.19 -7.24 7.46
N PRO A 99 -8.42 -7.89 8.36
CA PRO A 99 -8.92 -8.95 9.21
C PRO A 99 -10.05 -8.49 10.14
N ASP A 100 -10.91 -9.43 10.55
CA ASP A 100 -12.00 -9.14 11.49
C ASP A 100 -11.44 -8.80 12.88
N ASN A 101 -11.91 -7.69 13.47
CA ASN A 101 -11.60 -7.34 14.87
C ASN A 101 -12.72 -7.83 15.82
N PRO A 102 -12.44 -8.69 16.81
CA PRO A 102 -13.47 -9.18 17.74
C PRO A 102 -13.95 -8.11 18.72
N ASN A 103 -13.14 -7.08 19.03
CA ASN A 103 -13.46 -6.03 19.99
C ASN A 103 -13.23 -4.62 19.39
N PRO A 104 -14.08 -4.16 18.45
CA PRO A 104 -13.92 -2.87 17.79
C PRO A 104 -14.06 -1.68 18.76
N GLN A 105 -13.25 -0.65 18.55
CA GLN A 105 -13.34 0.60 19.30
C GLN A 105 -14.39 1.53 18.67
N PRO A 106 -15.04 2.39 19.48
CA PRO A 106 -15.92 3.43 18.95
C PRO A 106 -15.19 4.30 17.92
N LEU A 107 -15.88 4.74 16.88
CA LEU A 107 -15.33 5.62 15.85
C LEU A 107 -16.15 6.91 15.74
N THR A 108 -15.49 8.04 15.87
CA THR A 108 -16.08 9.37 15.58
C THR A 108 -15.71 9.84 14.18
N TYR A 109 -16.44 10.83 13.68
CA TYR A 109 -16.15 11.45 12.39
C TYR A 109 -14.76 12.08 12.36
N GLU A 110 -14.38 12.75 13.44
CA GLU A 110 -13.07 13.39 13.61
C GLU A 110 -11.93 12.37 13.63
N GLU A 111 -12.12 11.23 14.30
CA GLU A 111 -11.14 10.12 14.30
C GLU A 111 -10.99 9.50 12.91
N PHE A 112 -12.11 9.28 12.20
CA PHE A 112 -12.05 8.75 10.83
C PHE A 112 -11.30 9.70 9.89
N ARG A 113 -11.55 11.01 10.00
CA ARG A 113 -10.77 12.01 9.26
C ARG A 113 -9.29 11.98 9.64
N ALA A 114 -8.96 11.81 10.91
CA ALA A 114 -7.57 11.72 11.36
C ALA A 114 -6.83 10.49 10.77
N ILE A 115 -7.52 9.37 10.58
CA ILE A 115 -6.98 8.20 9.87
C ILE A 115 -6.63 8.58 8.42
N LEU A 116 -7.53 9.27 7.71
CA LEU A 116 -7.29 9.73 6.34
C LEU A 116 -6.14 10.75 6.24
N VAL A 117 -6.04 11.69 7.19
CA VAL A 117 -4.92 12.64 7.26
C VAL A 117 -3.59 11.91 7.44
N THR A 118 -3.53 10.98 8.39
CA THR A 118 -2.32 10.22 8.68
C THR A 118 -1.86 9.41 7.46
N PHE A 119 -2.82 8.78 6.76
CA PHE A 119 -2.58 8.08 5.51
C PHE A 119 -2.03 9.01 4.41
N ARG A 120 -2.68 10.17 4.20
CA ARG A 120 -2.30 11.17 3.20
C ARG A 120 -0.92 11.74 3.46
N ASP A 121 -0.60 12.12 4.68
CA ASP A 121 0.70 12.71 5.05
C ASP A 121 1.83 11.70 4.87
N ARG A 122 1.56 10.42 5.13
CA ARG A 122 2.53 9.35 4.90
C ARG A 122 2.79 9.12 3.41
N LEU A 123 1.75 9.15 2.58
CA LEU A 123 1.90 9.09 1.12
C LEU A 123 2.65 10.29 0.55
N GLU A 124 2.43 11.49 1.11
CA GLU A 124 3.17 12.69 0.69
C GLU A 124 4.66 12.53 0.95
N LYS A 125 5.02 12.04 2.14
CA LYS A 125 6.41 11.72 2.48
C LYS A 125 7.00 10.67 1.55
N SER A 126 6.24 9.62 1.22
CA SER A 126 6.64 8.61 0.23
C SER A 126 6.92 9.22 -1.14
N ALA A 127 5.97 9.98 -1.69
CA ALA A 127 6.09 10.59 -3.01
C ALA A 127 7.25 11.58 -3.08
N ALA A 128 7.44 12.41 -2.04
CA ALA A 128 8.57 13.34 -1.94
C ALA A 128 9.91 12.59 -1.90
N THR A 129 9.99 11.49 -1.16
CA THR A 129 11.21 10.67 -1.04
C THR A 129 11.53 9.99 -2.37
N LEU A 130 10.55 9.40 -3.05
CA LEU A 130 10.72 8.82 -4.40
C LEU A 130 11.09 9.88 -5.44
N GLY A 131 10.53 11.08 -5.32
CA GLY A 131 10.85 12.23 -6.17
C GLY A 131 12.28 12.76 -5.99
N SER A 132 12.91 12.50 -4.84
CA SER A 132 14.31 12.88 -4.58
C SER A 132 15.33 12.00 -5.30
N VAL A 133 14.93 10.79 -5.74
CA VAL A 133 15.80 9.85 -6.46
C VAL A 133 16.14 10.44 -7.85
N PRO A 134 17.42 10.62 -8.19
CA PRO A 134 17.83 11.13 -9.50
C PRO A 134 17.21 10.36 -10.67
N LYS A 135 16.91 11.05 -11.76
CA LYS A 135 16.23 10.46 -12.93
C LYS A 135 17.07 9.37 -13.61
N ASP A 136 18.38 9.57 -13.64
CA ASP A 136 19.34 8.66 -14.28
C ASP A 136 20.01 7.71 -13.26
N ALA A 137 19.45 7.60 -12.04
CA ALA A 137 19.96 6.67 -11.04
C ALA A 137 19.73 5.22 -11.50
N ASP A 138 20.78 4.40 -11.44
CA ASP A 138 20.65 2.95 -11.61
C ASP A 138 20.03 2.36 -10.35
N ILE A 139 18.82 1.82 -10.49
CA ILE A 139 18.06 1.21 -9.40
C ILE A 139 17.77 -0.25 -9.76
N GLY A 140 17.99 -1.14 -8.79
CA GLY A 140 17.88 -2.58 -8.96
C GLY A 140 17.41 -3.28 -7.70
N MET A 141 16.21 -2.95 -7.24
CA MET A 141 15.67 -3.43 -5.98
C MET A 141 15.05 -4.82 -6.15
N VAL A 142 15.62 -5.86 -5.52
CA VAL A 142 15.03 -7.20 -5.57
C VAL A 142 14.15 -7.42 -4.34
N VAL A 143 12.86 -7.68 -4.56
CA VAL A 143 11.86 -7.89 -3.50
C VAL A 143 11.13 -9.20 -3.72
N ASP A 144 11.00 -9.98 -2.66
CA ASP A 144 10.19 -11.19 -2.61
C ASP A 144 8.81 -10.87 -2.02
N LEU A 145 7.77 -10.90 -2.84
CA LEU A 145 6.41 -10.55 -2.44
C LEU A 145 5.76 -11.58 -1.51
N THR A 146 6.36 -12.77 -1.36
CA THR A 146 5.92 -13.76 -0.35
C THR A 146 6.44 -13.44 1.05
N ARG A 147 7.45 -12.57 1.15
CA ARG A 147 8.12 -12.20 2.41
C ARG A 147 7.85 -10.75 2.79
N ALA A 148 7.64 -9.88 1.80
CA ALA A 148 7.21 -8.51 2.03
C ALA A 148 5.71 -8.43 2.33
N GLY A 149 5.36 -7.65 3.35
CA GLY A 149 4.00 -7.50 3.86
C GLY A 149 3.82 -6.25 4.71
N ILE A 150 2.60 -6.07 5.21
CA ILE A 150 2.18 -4.98 6.11
C ILE A 150 1.35 -5.58 7.25
N ASP A 151 1.41 -5.00 8.43
CA ASP A 151 0.60 -5.42 9.59
C ASP A 151 -0.85 -4.93 9.43
N LEU A 152 -1.76 -5.81 9.02
CA LEU A 152 -3.15 -5.44 8.73
C LEU A 152 -4.01 -5.40 10.00
N ASN A 153 -3.63 -6.11 11.05
CA ASN A 153 -4.39 -6.26 12.28
C ASN A 153 -3.86 -5.40 13.46
N GLU A 154 -2.77 -4.68 13.25
CA GLU A 154 -2.12 -3.82 14.24
C GLU A 154 -1.57 -4.58 15.48
N ASP A 155 -1.15 -5.84 15.32
CA ASP A 155 -0.58 -6.65 16.42
C ASP A 155 0.94 -6.51 16.57
N GLY A 156 1.60 -5.79 15.65
CA GLY A 156 3.03 -5.52 15.62
C GLY A 156 3.87 -6.59 14.93
N THR A 157 3.27 -7.70 14.53
CA THR A 157 3.85 -8.80 13.74
C THR A 157 3.45 -8.62 12.28
N ILE A 158 4.32 -9.00 11.35
CA ILE A 158 3.96 -9.12 9.93
C ILE A 158 3.87 -10.61 9.63
N ALA A 159 2.65 -11.13 9.68
CA ALA A 159 2.40 -12.56 9.52
C ALA A 159 2.42 -12.97 8.03
N PRO A 160 2.67 -14.25 7.70
CA PRO A 160 2.73 -14.71 6.31
C PRO A 160 1.44 -14.48 5.49
N ASP A 161 0.29 -14.48 6.15
CA ASP A 161 -1.02 -14.17 5.56
C ASP A 161 -1.24 -12.66 5.31
N GLU A 162 -0.33 -11.82 5.80
CA GLU A 162 -0.28 -10.38 5.54
C GLU A 162 0.83 -10.00 4.54
N SER A 163 1.45 -11.01 3.92
CA SER A 163 2.35 -10.81 2.79
C SER A 163 1.62 -10.22 1.59
N PHE A 164 2.32 -9.48 0.73
CA PHE A 164 1.75 -8.92 -0.49
C PHE A 164 1.19 -10.02 -1.41
N ALA A 165 1.83 -11.20 -1.45
CA ALA A 165 1.32 -12.36 -2.15
C ALA A 165 -0.05 -12.81 -1.60
N ALA A 166 -0.20 -12.93 -0.27
CA ALA A 166 -1.46 -13.31 0.36
C ALA A 166 -2.55 -12.24 0.17
N ILE A 167 -2.19 -10.95 0.30
CA ILE A 167 -3.10 -9.82 0.05
C ILE A 167 -3.60 -9.87 -1.40
N MET A 168 -2.71 -9.97 -2.39
CA MET A 168 -3.11 -10.09 -3.80
C MET A 168 -3.97 -11.34 -4.05
N ALA A 169 -3.67 -12.46 -3.38
CA ALA A 169 -4.46 -13.68 -3.49
C ALA A 169 -5.91 -13.46 -3.01
N SER A 170 -6.08 -12.78 -1.87
CA SER A 170 -7.40 -12.48 -1.31
C SER A 170 -8.22 -11.50 -2.16
N LEU A 171 -7.56 -10.58 -2.85
CA LEU A 171 -8.20 -9.63 -3.78
C LEU A 171 -8.56 -10.30 -5.12
N SER A 172 -7.79 -11.31 -5.53
CA SER A 172 -8.05 -12.05 -6.77
C SER A 172 -9.24 -13.00 -6.60
N ARG A 173 -10.26 -12.84 -7.45
CA ARG A 173 -11.43 -13.76 -7.47
C ARG A 173 -11.08 -15.22 -7.84
N GLY A 174 -9.85 -15.48 -8.28
CA GLY A 174 -9.37 -16.80 -8.71
C GLY A 174 -8.39 -17.47 -7.74
N GLY A 175 -7.97 -16.80 -6.67
CA GLY A 175 -6.86 -17.24 -5.81
C GLY A 175 -5.51 -17.17 -6.54
N ILE A 176 -4.44 -16.92 -5.79
CA ILE A 176 -3.08 -17.20 -6.25
C ILE A 176 -2.72 -18.59 -5.71
N ASP A 177 -2.23 -19.49 -6.57
CA ASP A 177 -1.70 -20.76 -6.11
C ASP A 177 -0.42 -20.48 -5.30
N THR A 178 -0.46 -20.74 -4.00
CA THR A 178 0.67 -20.57 -3.07
C THR A 178 1.32 -21.90 -2.72
N SER A 179 1.06 -22.97 -3.47
CA SER A 179 1.72 -24.27 -3.27
C SER A 179 3.22 -24.19 -3.60
N ASP A 180 4.02 -25.16 -3.15
CA ASP A 180 5.46 -25.25 -3.48
C ASP A 180 5.76 -25.33 -4.99
N ALA A 181 4.73 -25.59 -5.82
CA ALA A 181 4.82 -25.57 -7.29
C ALA A 181 4.57 -24.17 -7.90
N ALA A 182 4.22 -23.18 -7.09
CA ALA A 182 3.98 -21.82 -7.51
C ALA A 182 5.28 -21.15 -8.00
N PRO A 183 5.21 -20.31 -9.05
CA PRO A 183 6.37 -19.55 -9.50
C PRO A 183 6.87 -18.63 -8.39
N SER A 184 8.19 -18.46 -8.30
CA SER A 184 8.80 -17.50 -7.38
C SER A 184 8.23 -16.11 -7.62
N LEU A 185 7.72 -15.44 -6.59
CA LEU A 185 7.21 -14.06 -6.66
C LEU A 185 8.30 -13.05 -6.28
N THR A 186 9.53 -13.31 -6.72
CA THR A 186 10.67 -12.40 -6.56
C THR A 186 10.83 -11.55 -7.80
N PHE A 187 10.73 -10.23 -7.63
CA PHE A 187 10.79 -9.27 -8.73
C PHE A 187 11.93 -8.27 -8.50
N ARG A 188 12.55 -7.82 -9.60
CA ARG A 188 13.51 -6.71 -9.59
C ARG A 188 12.79 -5.46 -10.06
N PHE A 189 12.68 -4.47 -9.18
CA PHE A 189 12.12 -3.16 -9.47
C PHE A 189 13.23 -2.17 -9.84
N ASP A 190 12.96 -1.36 -10.85
CA ASP A 190 13.87 -0.35 -11.38
C ASP A 190 13.39 1.08 -11.12
N ARG A 191 14.08 2.07 -11.69
CA ARG A 191 13.74 3.48 -11.51
C ARG A 191 12.37 3.84 -12.11
N ALA A 192 11.94 3.16 -13.18
CA ALA A 192 10.65 3.38 -13.81
C ALA A 192 9.51 2.89 -12.90
N ASP A 193 9.69 1.78 -12.21
CA ASP A 193 8.75 1.31 -11.18
C ASP A 193 8.61 2.32 -10.04
N GLY A 194 9.70 3.00 -9.67
CA GLY A 194 9.66 4.11 -8.71
C GLY A 194 8.82 5.30 -9.17
N PHE A 195 8.85 5.65 -10.46
CA PHE A 195 7.97 6.68 -11.01
C PHE A 195 6.50 6.25 -10.98
N TRP A 196 6.23 4.98 -11.30
CA TRP A 196 4.88 4.43 -11.18
C TRP A 196 4.37 4.48 -9.75
N LEU A 197 5.19 4.05 -8.77
CA LEU A 197 4.82 4.05 -7.36
C LEU A 197 4.62 5.48 -6.83
N GLN A 198 5.47 6.42 -7.23
CA GLN A 198 5.30 7.84 -6.90
C GLN A 198 3.96 8.38 -7.44
N GLY A 199 3.67 8.15 -8.72
CA GLY A 199 2.41 8.59 -9.33
C GLY A 199 1.19 7.93 -8.69
N TYR A 200 1.32 6.66 -8.28
CA TYR A 200 0.26 5.95 -7.57
C TYR A 200 0.05 6.50 -6.15
N ALA A 201 1.12 6.86 -5.44
CA ALA A 201 1.03 7.57 -4.16
C ALA A 201 0.29 8.91 -4.32
N GLU A 202 0.62 9.70 -5.35
CA GLU A 202 -0.07 10.95 -5.67
C GLU A 202 -1.55 10.74 -6.00
N PHE A 203 -1.90 9.67 -6.73
CA PHE A 203 -3.28 9.31 -7.00
C PHE A 203 -4.07 8.94 -5.72
N LEU A 204 -3.46 8.15 -4.82
CA LEU A 204 -4.09 7.81 -3.55
C LEU A 204 -4.22 9.03 -2.62
N MET A 205 -3.24 9.94 -2.62
CA MET A 205 -3.35 11.23 -1.93
C MET A 205 -4.52 12.04 -2.45
N ALA A 206 -4.67 12.17 -3.78
CA ALA A 206 -5.79 12.91 -4.36
C ALA A 206 -7.15 12.35 -3.94
N GLN A 207 -7.27 11.02 -3.76
CA GLN A 207 -8.48 10.42 -3.20
C GLN A 207 -8.69 10.79 -1.73
N ALA A 208 -7.65 10.71 -0.89
CA ALA A 208 -7.75 11.12 0.51
C ALA A 208 -8.08 12.62 0.65
N ASP A 209 -7.42 13.48 -0.14
CA ASP A 209 -7.67 14.91 -0.21
C ASP A 209 -9.11 15.21 -0.68
N PHE A 210 -9.66 14.43 -1.61
CA PHE A 210 -11.07 14.56 -1.98
C PHE A 210 -12.00 14.37 -0.77
N TRP A 211 -11.79 13.32 0.04
CA TRP A 211 -12.59 13.13 1.25
C TRP A 211 -12.35 14.25 2.28
N LEU A 212 -11.09 14.64 2.48
CA LEU A 212 -10.71 15.63 3.48
C LEU A 212 -11.16 17.06 3.11
N ALA A 213 -11.27 17.39 1.82
CA ALA A 213 -11.76 18.68 1.35
C ALA A 213 -13.27 18.86 1.51
N HIS A 214 -14.02 17.83 1.89
CA HIS A 214 -15.46 17.89 2.05
C HIS A 214 -15.90 17.56 3.48
N ASP A 215 -17.03 18.12 3.89
CA ASP A 215 -17.75 17.71 5.10
C ASP A 215 -18.75 16.59 4.78
N PHE A 216 -18.37 15.35 5.07
CA PHE A 216 -19.17 14.16 4.86
C PHE A 216 -19.79 13.61 6.15
N ARG A 217 -19.88 14.41 7.22
CA ARG A 217 -20.42 13.99 8.53
C ARG A 217 -21.80 13.37 8.42
N ASN A 218 -22.70 13.98 7.65
CA ASN A 218 -24.06 13.45 7.47
C ASN A 218 -24.05 12.05 6.85
N ALA A 219 -23.17 11.78 5.89
CA ALA A 219 -23.00 10.46 5.29
C ALA A 219 -22.34 9.48 6.26
N PHE A 220 -21.39 9.95 7.07
CA PHE A 220 -20.76 9.18 8.13
C PHE A 220 -21.79 8.71 9.18
N ASP A 221 -22.49 9.65 9.82
CA ASP A 221 -23.48 9.36 10.87
C ASP A 221 -24.65 8.53 10.35
N GLY A 222 -25.04 8.74 9.08
CA GLY A 222 -26.21 8.13 8.47
C GLY A 222 -25.98 6.80 7.76
N SER A 223 -24.73 6.41 7.48
CA SER A 223 -24.49 5.24 6.60
C SER A 223 -23.20 4.47 6.86
N PHE A 224 -22.24 5.00 7.64
CA PHE A 224 -20.97 4.28 7.86
C PHE A 224 -21.11 3.07 8.80
N HIS A 225 -22.25 2.89 9.46
CA HIS A 225 -22.56 1.64 10.20
C HIS A 225 -22.56 0.41 9.29
N MET A 226 -22.74 0.57 7.97
CA MET A 226 -22.57 -0.53 7.01
C MET A 226 -21.12 -1.02 6.87
N LEU A 227 -20.16 -0.13 7.12
CA LEU A 227 -18.72 -0.36 6.97
C LEU A 227 -18.07 -0.65 8.32
N PHE A 228 -18.60 -0.04 9.39
CA PHE A 228 -18.13 -0.19 10.76
C PHE A 228 -19.30 -0.59 11.67
N PRO A 229 -19.83 -1.82 11.52
CA PRO A 229 -21.07 -2.24 12.15
C PRO A 229 -20.97 -2.45 13.66
N ARG A 230 -19.78 -2.32 14.23
CA ARG A 230 -19.50 -2.52 15.66
C ARG A 230 -18.77 -1.34 16.30
N ALA A 231 -18.65 -0.20 15.60
CA ALA A 231 -17.95 1.00 16.05
C ALA A 231 -18.81 2.03 16.82
N LYS A 232 -19.97 1.60 17.33
CA LYS A 232 -20.95 2.43 18.08
C LYS A 232 -21.40 3.68 17.34
N LEU A 233 -21.58 3.57 16.03
CA LEU A 233 -22.08 4.66 15.19
C LEU A 233 -23.57 4.95 15.45
N PRO A 234 -24.07 6.18 15.22
CA PRO A 234 -25.40 6.62 15.64
C PRO A 234 -26.56 5.71 15.22
N LEU A 235 -26.50 5.09 14.04
CA LEU A 235 -27.55 4.23 13.51
C LEU A 235 -27.28 2.72 13.66
N GLN A 236 -26.16 2.34 14.28
CA GLN A 236 -25.75 0.94 14.39
C GLN A 236 -26.82 0.06 15.04
N ASP A 237 -27.28 0.44 16.25
CA ASP A 237 -28.20 -0.39 17.04
C ASP A 237 -29.62 -0.49 16.43
N THR A 238 -29.94 0.38 15.47
CA THR A 238 -31.25 0.42 14.81
C THR A 238 -31.25 -0.33 13.48
N LEU A 239 -30.14 -0.28 12.73
CA LEU A 239 -30.10 -0.73 11.33
C LEU A 239 -29.21 -1.96 11.09
N VAL A 240 -28.31 -2.33 12.01
CA VAL A 240 -27.47 -3.53 11.87
C VAL A 240 -28.17 -4.74 12.50
N PRO A 241 -28.57 -5.77 11.74
CA PRO A 241 -29.15 -6.98 12.32
C PRO A 241 -28.10 -7.74 13.14
N LEU A 242 -28.45 -8.11 14.38
CA LEU A 242 -27.55 -8.78 15.33
C LEU A 242 -27.02 -10.15 14.86
N ASP A 243 -27.72 -10.81 13.92
CA ASP A 243 -27.51 -12.24 13.63
C ASP A 243 -27.20 -12.56 12.15
N GLY A 244 -27.13 -11.55 11.27
CA GLY A 244 -26.96 -11.76 9.83
C GLY A 244 -25.51 -11.60 9.39
N GLY A 245 -24.81 -12.71 9.12
CA GLY A 245 -23.42 -12.71 8.65
C GLY A 245 -23.13 -11.60 7.63
N MET A 246 -22.33 -10.62 8.04
CA MET A 246 -22.10 -9.36 7.31
C MET A 246 -21.04 -9.48 6.20
N SER A 247 -20.44 -10.67 6.02
CA SER A 247 -19.55 -10.99 4.91
C SER A 247 -20.35 -11.36 3.64
N GLY A 248 -20.93 -10.37 2.97
CA GLY A 248 -21.78 -10.57 1.80
C GLY A 248 -21.76 -9.41 0.80
N ASN A 249 -22.22 -9.68 -0.42
CA ASN A 249 -22.45 -8.66 -1.44
C ASN A 249 -23.47 -7.63 -0.92
N MET A 250 -23.20 -6.32 -1.09
CA MET A 250 -24.09 -5.23 -0.67
C MET A 250 -25.50 -5.30 -1.28
N PHE A 251 -25.63 -5.99 -2.42
CA PHE A 251 -26.90 -6.23 -3.12
C PHE A 251 -27.60 -7.53 -2.69
N ALA A 252 -27.03 -8.30 -1.77
CA ALA A 252 -27.59 -9.58 -1.35
C ALA A 252 -28.70 -9.46 -0.30
N SER A 253 -28.87 -8.29 0.34
CA SER A 253 -29.95 -8.05 1.28
C SER A 253 -30.67 -6.73 1.01
N GLU A 254 -31.99 -6.72 1.23
CA GLU A 254 -32.85 -5.55 1.01
C GLU A 254 -32.46 -4.37 1.90
N TRP A 255 -32.07 -4.65 3.15
CA TRP A 255 -31.64 -3.62 4.11
C TRP A 255 -30.27 -3.01 3.76
N ARG A 256 -29.29 -3.82 3.30
CA ARG A 256 -27.99 -3.31 2.84
C ARG A 256 -28.12 -2.47 1.57
N PHE A 257 -29.02 -2.86 0.68
CA PHE A 257 -29.30 -2.07 -0.52
C PHE A 257 -29.95 -0.73 -0.17
N ALA A 258 -30.88 -0.70 0.78
CA ALA A 258 -31.50 0.53 1.26
C ALA A 258 -30.49 1.47 1.95
N ASP A 259 -29.60 0.93 2.79
CA ASP A 259 -28.53 1.73 3.41
C ASP A 259 -27.53 2.25 2.38
N PHE A 260 -27.20 1.47 1.34
CA PHE A 260 -26.36 1.96 0.24
C PHE A 260 -27.05 3.06 -0.57
N ILE A 261 -28.34 2.91 -0.87
CA ILE A 261 -29.13 3.98 -1.51
C ILE A 261 -29.07 5.22 -0.62
N SER A 262 -29.24 5.08 0.69
CA SER A 262 -29.15 6.19 1.65
C SER A 262 -27.78 6.87 1.59
N LEU A 263 -26.68 6.11 1.59
CA LEU A 263 -25.33 6.64 1.41
C LEU A 263 -25.21 7.48 0.15
N VAL A 264 -25.68 6.97 -1.00
CA VAL A 264 -25.64 7.70 -2.28
C VAL A 264 -26.44 9.01 -2.23
N HIS A 265 -27.59 9.02 -1.55
CA HIS A 265 -28.39 10.23 -1.39
C HIS A 265 -27.79 11.23 -0.39
N LEU A 266 -26.91 10.78 0.49
CA LEU A 266 -26.16 11.62 1.43
C LEU A 266 -24.86 12.18 0.81
N VAL A 267 -24.55 11.89 -0.46
CA VAL A 267 -23.44 12.51 -1.22
C VAL A 267 -23.82 13.92 -1.67
N ASN A 268 -24.02 14.81 -0.70
CA ASN A 268 -24.13 16.25 -0.88
C ASN A 268 -23.17 16.91 0.12
N TRP A 269 -21.87 16.65 -0.07
CA TRP A 269 -20.86 17.07 0.89
C TRP A 269 -20.40 18.50 0.57
N PRO A 270 -20.56 19.47 1.50
CA PRO A 270 -20.03 20.81 1.33
C PRO A 270 -18.49 20.79 1.31
N VAL A 271 -17.87 21.68 0.54
CA VAL A 271 -16.41 21.90 0.58
C VAL A 271 -16.05 22.71 1.83
N ILE A 272 -14.94 22.38 2.50
CA ILE A 272 -14.44 23.03 3.72
C ILE A 272 -13.03 23.61 3.55
#